data_AF-A0A379T2F4-F1
#
_entry.id   AF-A0A379T2F4-F1
#
_cell.length_a   1.000
_cell.length_b   1.000
_cell.length_c   1.000
_cell.angle_alpha   90.00
_cell.angle_beta   90.00
_cell.angle_gamma   90.00
#
_symmetry.space_group_name_H-M   'P 1'
#
loop_
_entity.id
_entity.type
_entity.pdbx_description
1 polymer ?
#
loop_
_entity_poly.entity_id
_entity_poly.type
_entity_poly.pdbx_seq_one_letter_code
_entity_poly.pdbx_strand_id
1 'polypeptide(L)'
;MFSALLGGLDESLIQLCADLPFGVTLLTDASDPEEHLQKAFSAAWIQHFGLTLSAPLLTILNTRSFSSVEERIKTPTLDVELLLVHQTQGGDVYSDALAALLLTSDDVATKYRFDHHARLLRPMSIEPTEDLSLAFDTFLSTQSQAIKTDVLLGDGTAWGKVFSTLLGSAKNYEGHWKPQQCHWLEEYAGRSGPFSPWIMAAVASDTVALTGNCLMLSDNKKQRFMNIVTTGEQANGKG
;
A
#
# COMPACT_ATOMS: atom_id res chain seq x y z
N MET A 1 15.51 -12.53 1.69
CA MET A 1 14.22 -11.79 1.72
C MET A 1 14.27 -10.61 2.67
N PHE A 2 14.28 -10.79 4.00
CA PHE A 2 14.18 -9.65 4.94
C PHE A 2 15.25 -8.58 4.73
N SER A 3 16.50 -8.94 4.43
CA SER A 3 17.53 -7.93 4.13
C SER A 3 17.19 -7.03 2.93
N ALA A 4 16.49 -7.56 1.91
CA ALA A 4 16.02 -6.75 0.79
C ALA A 4 14.87 -5.83 1.19
N LEU A 5 13.95 -6.32 2.02
CA LEU A 5 12.82 -5.55 2.54
C LEU A 5 13.23 -4.44 3.50
N LEU A 6 14.23 -4.71 4.35
CA LEU A 6 14.74 -3.75 5.33
C LEU A 6 15.76 -2.78 4.74
N GLY A 7 16.43 -3.14 3.65
CA GLY A 7 17.48 -2.33 3.04
C GLY A 7 17.04 -0.97 2.51
N GLY A 8 15.73 -0.77 2.28
CA GLY A 8 15.15 0.51 1.88
C GLY A 8 14.66 1.39 3.04
N LEU A 9 14.74 0.92 4.29
CA LEU A 9 14.26 1.67 5.44
C LEU A 9 15.34 2.63 5.94
N ASP A 10 14.93 3.86 6.23
CA ASP A 10 15.80 4.86 6.85
C ASP A 10 15.99 4.54 8.34
N GLU A 11 17.24 4.28 8.75
CA GLU A 11 17.59 4.02 10.15
C GLU A 11 17.14 5.15 11.09
N SER A 12 17.23 6.41 10.65
CA SER A 12 16.83 7.57 11.46
C SER A 12 15.34 7.58 11.74
N LEU A 13 14.52 7.15 10.77
CA LEU A 13 13.09 7.02 10.91
C LEU A 13 12.71 5.90 11.88
N ILE A 14 13.43 4.76 11.80
CA ILE A 14 13.25 3.64 12.74
C ILE A 14 13.66 4.03 14.17
N GLN A 15 14.75 4.79 14.33
CA GLN A 15 15.15 5.31 15.63
C GLN A 15 14.13 6.29 16.20
N LEU A 16 13.52 7.13 15.37
CA LEU A 16 12.47 8.06 15.79
C LEU A 16 11.19 7.32 16.26
N CYS A 17 10.98 6.08 15.79
CA CYS A 17 9.90 5.22 16.25
C CYS A 17 10.18 4.56 17.62
N ALA A 18 11.38 4.68 18.19
CA ALA A 18 11.73 4.02 19.46
C ALA A 18 10.86 4.46 20.66
N ASP A 19 10.30 5.67 20.60
CA ASP A 19 9.41 6.23 21.63
C ASP A 19 7.92 5.89 21.39
N LEU A 20 7.62 5.09 20.37
CA LEU A 20 6.26 4.68 19.99
C LEU A 20 6.10 3.16 20.05
N PRO A 21 4.88 2.65 20.31
CA PRO A 21 4.53 1.28 19.97
C PRO A 21 4.85 1.00 18.50
N PHE A 22 5.86 0.16 18.27
CA PHE A 22 6.33 -0.22 16.94
C PHE A 22 6.04 -1.69 16.68
N GLY A 23 5.14 -1.96 15.74
CA GLY A 23 4.78 -3.30 15.31
C GLY A 23 5.44 -3.65 13.98
N VAL A 24 5.82 -4.92 13.79
CA VAL A 24 6.23 -5.43 12.48
C VAL A 24 5.35 -6.59 12.08
N THR A 25 4.75 -6.50 10.91
CA THR A 25 3.87 -7.52 10.35
C THR A 25 4.46 -8.03 9.05
N LEU A 26 4.60 -9.34 8.90
CA LEU A 26 4.89 -10.00 7.62
C LEU A 26 3.60 -10.59 7.06
N LEU A 27 3.18 -10.09 5.90
CA LEU A 27 2.16 -10.71 5.06
C LEU A 27 2.85 -11.62 4.05
N THR A 28 2.66 -12.94 4.18
CA THR A 28 3.36 -13.90 3.31
C THR A 28 2.53 -15.11 2.89
N ASP A 29 2.80 -15.59 1.68
CA ASP A 29 2.30 -16.84 1.12
C ASP A 29 3.27 -18.02 1.33
N ALA A 30 4.42 -17.77 1.96
CA ALA A 30 5.44 -18.76 2.24
C ALA A 30 4.94 -19.83 3.22
N SER A 31 5.35 -21.08 2.98
CA SER A 31 5.08 -22.22 3.85
C SER A 31 6.18 -22.46 4.90
N ASP A 32 7.12 -21.52 5.05
CA ASP A 32 8.20 -21.63 6.02
C ASP A 32 7.65 -21.65 7.46
N PRO A 33 8.24 -22.43 8.37
CA PRO A 33 7.85 -22.40 9.78
C PRO A 33 8.01 -21.00 10.39
N GLU A 34 7.05 -20.58 11.21
CA GLU A 34 7.08 -19.25 11.86
C GLU A 34 8.38 -19.01 12.63
N GLU A 35 8.90 -20.02 13.34
CA GLU A 35 10.17 -19.92 14.07
C GLU A 35 11.36 -19.61 13.14
N HIS A 36 11.35 -20.17 11.92
CA HIS A 36 12.36 -19.91 10.91
C HIS A 36 12.29 -18.45 10.43
N LEU A 37 11.08 -17.98 10.10
CA LEU A 37 10.85 -16.60 9.67
C LEU A 37 11.20 -15.59 10.77
N GLN A 38 10.85 -15.88 12.02
CA GLN A 38 11.19 -15.05 13.17
C GLN A 38 12.70 -14.93 13.35
N LYS A 39 13.44 -16.04 13.29
CA LYS A 39 14.91 -16.05 13.38
C LYS A 39 15.55 -15.28 12.21
N ALA A 40 15.08 -15.51 10.99
CA ALA A 40 15.58 -14.84 9.81
C ALA A 40 15.33 -13.31 9.87
N PHE A 41 14.16 -12.90 10.35
CA PHE A 41 13.85 -11.49 10.57
C PHE A 41 14.76 -10.87 11.63
N SER A 42 14.89 -11.48 12.80
CA SER A 42 15.75 -10.94 13.87
C SER A 42 17.21 -10.83 13.44
N ALA A 43 17.73 -11.81 12.68
CA ALA A 43 19.08 -11.75 12.13
C ALA A 43 19.24 -10.59 11.13
N ALA A 44 18.28 -10.41 10.22
CA ALA A 44 18.31 -9.30 9.26
C ALA A 44 18.16 -7.93 9.97
N TRP A 45 17.28 -7.83 10.96
CA TRP A 45 17.10 -6.62 11.76
C TRP A 45 18.41 -6.17 12.42
N ILE A 46 19.08 -7.09 13.12
CA ILE A 46 20.36 -6.82 13.78
C ILE A 46 21.43 -6.43 12.75
N GLN A 47 21.42 -7.06 11.58
CA GLN A 47 22.36 -6.73 10.51
C GLN A 47 22.16 -5.29 9.98
N HIS A 48 20.91 -4.82 9.89
CA HIS A 48 20.58 -3.51 9.32
C HIS A 48 20.62 -2.36 10.33
N PHE A 49 20.11 -2.57 11.55
CA PHE A 49 19.96 -1.52 12.56
C PHE A 49 20.89 -1.69 13.77
N GLY A 50 21.76 -2.70 13.73
CA GLY A 50 22.70 -3.00 14.81
C GLY A 50 22.03 -3.60 16.05
N LEU A 51 22.82 -3.69 17.12
CA LEU A 51 22.41 -4.25 18.41
C LEU A 51 21.76 -3.21 19.35
N THR A 52 21.75 -1.93 18.95
CA THR A 52 21.19 -0.83 19.74
C THR A 52 19.66 -0.87 19.75
N LEU A 53 19.05 -1.34 18.67
CA LEU A 53 17.60 -1.51 18.55
C LEU A 53 17.24 -3.00 18.67
N SER A 54 16.51 -3.35 19.73
CA SER A 54 15.96 -4.70 19.88
C SER A 54 15.07 -5.05 18.69
N ALA A 55 15.30 -6.23 18.11
CA ALA A 55 14.44 -6.72 17.04
C ALA A 55 13.01 -6.91 17.57
N PRO A 56 12.00 -6.28 16.95
CA PRO A 56 10.62 -6.44 17.36
C PRO A 56 10.13 -7.88 17.08
N LEU A 57 9.06 -8.28 17.77
CA LEU A 57 8.38 -9.53 17.45
C LEU A 57 7.73 -9.40 16.06
N LEU A 58 7.83 -10.45 15.25
CA LEU A 58 7.26 -10.45 13.91
C LEU A 58 5.88 -11.08 13.95
N THR A 59 4.84 -10.31 13.64
CA THR A 59 3.50 -10.84 13.44
C THR A 59 3.41 -11.43 12.04
N ILE A 60 3.25 -12.73 11.89
CA ILE A 60 3.20 -13.40 10.59
C ILE A 60 1.74 -13.70 10.21
N LEU A 61 1.30 -13.19 9.07
CA LEU A 61 -0.05 -13.34 8.55
C LEU A 61 -0.01 -13.91 7.14
N ASN A 62 -0.95 -14.79 6.82
CA ASN A 62 -1.16 -15.30 5.46
C ASN A 62 -2.19 -14.49 4.67
N THR A 63 -2.95 -13.63 5.35
CA THR A 63 -3.96 -12.76 4.77
C THR A 63 -4.13 -11.51 5.63
N ARG A 64 -4.37 -10.37 4.99
CA ARG A 64 -4.78 -9.13 5.65
C ARG A 64 -5.61 -8.31 4.65
N SER A 65 -6.87 -8.04 4.98
CA SER A 65 -7.73 -7.23 4.09
C SER A 65 -7.21 -5.79 4.02
N PHE A 66 -7.30 -5.18 2.85
CA PHE A 66 -6.97 -3.77 2.69
C PHE A 66 -7.97 -2.84 3.40
N SER A 67 -9.18 -3.34 3.72
CA SER A 67 -10.14 -2.64 4.58
C SER A 67 -9.57 -2.32 5.97
N SER A 68 -8.51 -3.01 6.43
CA SER A 68 -7.88 -2.67 7.72
C SER A 68 -7.29 -1.25 7.74
N VAL A 69 -7.00 -0.66 6.58
CA VAL A 69 -6.62 0.76 6.49
C VAL A 69 -7.77 1.66 6.93
N GLU A 70 -9.00 1.38 6.51
CA GLU A 70 -10.18 2.14 6.96
C GLU A 70 -10.40 1.98 8.47
N GLU A 71 -10.26 0.76 8.99
CA GLU A 71 -10.40 0.46 10.43
C GLU A 71 -9.38 1.25 11.26
N ARG A 72 -8.13 1.30 10.79
CA ARG A 72 -7.07 2.09 11.40
C ARG A 72 -7.36 3.58 11.36
N ILE A 73 -7.83 4.12 10.23
CA ILE A 73 -8.22 5.55 10.11
C ILE A 73 -9.34 5.92 11.09
N LYS A 74 -10.28 5.00 11.36
CA LYS A 74 -11.39 5.23 12.31
C LYS A 74 -10.97 5.13 13.78
N THR A 75 -9.84 4.49 14.07
CA THR A 75 -9.43 4.17 15.43
C THR A 75 -8.19 4.98 15.80
N PRO A 76 -8.28 5.92 16.75
CA PRO A 76 -7.11 6.69 17.19
C PRO A 76 -6.13 5.74 17.86
N THR A 77 -5.04 5.44 17.15
CA THR A 77 -3.99 4.52 17.59
C THR A 77 -2.66 5.27 17.53
N LEU A 78 -1.96 5.30 18.66
CA LEU A 78 -0.68 5.97 18.80
C LEU A 78 0.43 4.94 18.55
N ASP A 79 0.56 4.47 17.31
CA ASP A 79 1.49 3.41 16.94
C ASP A 79 2.05 3.62 15.52
N VAL A 80 3.14 2.91 15.24
CA VAL A 80 3.74 2.79 13.91
C VAL A 80 3.83 1.32 13.58
N GLU A 81 3.45 0.96 12.36
CA GLU A 81 3.52 -0.41 11.85
C GLU A 81 4.44 -0.46 10.63
N LEU A 82 5.43 -1.35 10.66
CA LEU A 82 6.14 -1.79 9.48
C LEU A 82 5.45 -3.02 8.91
N LEU A 83 4.74 -2.85 7.80
CA LEU A 83 4.15 -3.94 7.03
C LEU A 83 5.12 -4.40 5.94
N LEU A 84 5.53 -5.64 6.03
CA LEU A 84 6.35 -6.34 5.05
C LEU A 84 5.48 -7.29 4.24
N VAL A 85 5.60 -7.25 2.92
CA VAL A 85 4.88 -8.15 2.01
C VAL A 85 5.88 -9.05 1.31
N HIS A 86 5.63 -10.36 1.38
CA HIS A 86 6.41 -11.39 0.71
C HIS A 86 5.48 -12.34 -0.04
N GLN A 87 5.44 -12.19 -1.35
CA GLN A 87 4.64 -13.00 -2.25
C GLN A 87 5.59 -13.73 -3.20
N THR A 88 5.84 -15.02 -3.01
CA THR A 88 6.76 -15.80 -3.87
C THR A 88 6.29 -17.21 -4.18
N GLN A 89 5.12 -17.62 -3.70
CA GLN A 89 4.62 -18.99 -3.86
C GLN A 89 3.57 -19.10 -4.97
N GLY A 90 3.67 -18.25 -5.99
CA GLY A 90 2.70 -18.15 -7.08
C GLY A 90 2.89 -19.13 -8.21
N GLY A 91 4.11 -19.63 -8.41
CA GLY A 91 4.46 -20.39 -9.61
C GLY A 91 4.02 -19.62 -10.87
N ASP A 92 3.19 -20.26 -11.71
CA ASP A 92 2.70 -19.65 -12.95
C ASP A 92 1.44 -18.77 -12.77
N VAL A 93 0.91 -18.66 -11.54
CA VAL A 93 -0.36 -17.98 -11.24
C VAL A 93 -0.18 -16.47 -11.08
N TYR A 94 0.90 -16.04 -10.42
CA TYR A 94 1.24 -14.65 -10.18
C TYR A 94 2.74 -14.47 -10.05
N SER A 95 3.19 -13.24 -10.23
CA SER A 95 4.60 -12.85 -10.13
C SER A 95 5.04 -12.65 -8.70
N ASP A 96 6.32 -12.93 -8.46
CA ASP A 96 6.97 -12.69 -7.17
C ASP A 96 7.03 -11.18 -6.87
N ALA A 97 6.73 -10.81 -5.64
CA ALA A 97 6.74 -9.42 -5.19
C ALA A 97 7.20 -9.30 -3.74
N LEU A 98 7.97 -8.25 -3.49
CA LEU A 98 8.40 -7.79 -2.17
C LEU A 98 7.98 -6.33 -2.03
N ALA A 99 7.43 -5.97 -0.87
CA ALA A 99 7.13 -4.57 -0.57
C ALA A 99 7.31 -4.31 0.94
N ALA A 100 7.71 -3.09 1.29
CA ALA A 100 7.79 -2.63 2.65
C ALA A 100 7.02 -1.30 2.76
N LEU A 101 6.17 -1.20 3.77
CA LEU A 101 5.34 -0.03 4.05
C LEU A 101 5.50 0.33 5.52
N LEU A 102 5.95 1.55 5.80
CA LEU A 102 5.91 2.11 7.14
C LEU A 102 4.64 2.95 7.28
N LEU A 103 3.72 2.50 8.13
CA LEU A 103 2.37 3.02 8.25
C LEU A 103 2.17 3.64 9.63
N THR A 104 1.61 4.84 9.64
CA THR A 104 1.10 5.48 10.85
C THR A 104 -0.06 6.39 10.48
N SER A 105 -0.80 6.91 11.45
CA SER A 105 -1.89 7.84 11.20
C SER A 105 -1.38 9.28 11.13
N ASP A 106 -2.13 10.15 10.44
CA ASP A 106 -1.72 11.55 10.22
C ASP A 106 -1.50 12.33 11.52
N ASP A 107 -2.24 12.03 12.58
CA ASP A 107 -2.09 12.64 13.91
C ASP A 107 -0.78 12.23 14.59
N VAL A 108 -0.37 10.96 14.44
CA VAL A 108 0.93 10.47 14.92
C VAL A 108 2.05 11.08 14.09
N ALA A 109 1.95 11.05 12.76
CA ALA A 109 2.92 11.66 11.86
C ALA A 109 3.16 13.14 12.19
N THR A 110 2.09 13.90 12.41
CA THR A 110 2.18 15.32 12.77
C THR A 110 2.80 15.52 14.15
N LYS A 111 2.37 14.75 15.15
CA LYS A 111 2.84 14.88 16.54
C LYS A 111 4.34 14.58 16.68
N TYR A 112 4.82 13.56 15.98
CA TYR A 112 6.22 13.12 16.03
C TYR A 112 7.07 13.69 14.89
N ARG A 113 6.46 14.49 14.00
CA ARG A 113 7.10 15.14 12.84
C ARG A 113 7.77 14.12 11.91
N PHE A 114 7.06 13.04 11.60
CA PHE A 114 7.50 12.07 10.60
C PHE A 114 7.37 12.67 9.20
N ASP A 115 8.50 12.72 8.48
CA ASP A 115 8.50 12.95 7.05
C ASP A 115 7.87 11.74 6.36
N HIS A 116 6.89 11.99 5.49
CA HIS A 116 6.19 10.94 4.76
C HIS A 116 5.92 11.35 3.33
N HIS A 117 6.19 10.46 2.39
CA HIS A 117 6.10 10.75 0.96
C HIS A 117 4.68 10.62 0.41
N ALA A 118 3.84 9.82 1.08
CA ALA A 118 2.51 9.50 0.63
C ALA A 118 1.50 9.43 1.79
N ARG A 119 0.23 9.62 1.47
CA ARG A 119 -0.92 9.35 2.36
C ARG A 119 -1.90 8.44 1.66
N LEU A 120 -2.28 7.36 2.33
CA LEU A 120 -3.36 6.48 1.90
C LEU A 120 -4.68 7.02 2.47
N LEU A 121 -5.60 7.44 1.61
CA LEU A 121 -6.93 7.85 2.07
C LEU A 121 -7.79 6.62 2.40
N ARG A 122 -9.05 6.83 2.79
CA ARG A 122 -9.96 5.72 3.10
C ARG A 122 -10.17 4.86 1.83
N PRO A 123 -9.87 3.56 1.86
CA PRO A 123 -10.21 2.66 0.75
C PRO A 123 -11.72 2.41 0.70
N MET A 124 -12.24 2.21 -0.51
CA MET A 124 -13.56 1.65 -0.75
C MET A 124 -13.40 0.22 -1.28
N SER A 125 -13.94 -0.75 -0.55
CA SER A 125 -14.06 -2.12 -1.03
C SER A 125 -15.23 -2.24 -2.00
N ILE A 126 -15.05 -3.03 -3.06
CA ILE A 126 -16.09 -3.41 -4.01
C ILE A 126 -16.22 -4.94 -3.96
N GLU A 127 -17.43 -5.41 -3.70
CA GLU A 127 -17.69 -6.86 -3.67
C GLU A 127 -17.64 -7.46 -5.09
N PRO A 128 -17.23 -8.72 -5.27
CA PRO A 128 -17.11 -9.33 -6.59
C PRO A 128 -18.41 -9.33 -7.41
N THR A 129 -19.56 -9.36 -6.73
CA THR A 129 -20.91 -9.38 -7.31
C THR A 129 -21.49 -7.99 -7.53
N GLU A 130 -20.83 -6.93 -7.05
CA GLU A 130 -21.33 -5.56 -7.14
C GLU A 130 -21.23 -5.02 -8.56
N ASP A 131 -22.20 -4.19 -8.96
CA ASP A 131 -22.18 -3.50 -10.24
C ASP A 131 -21.07 -2.43 -10.22
N LEU A 132 -20.06 -2.61 -11.08
CA LEU A 132 -18.91 -1.71 -11.14
C LEU A 132 -19.29 -0.26 -11.50
N SER A 133 -20.32 -0.06 -12.33
CA SER A 133 -20.77 1.28 -12.69
C SER A 133 -21.33 2.01 -11.47
N LEU A 134 -22.14 1.32 -10.67
CA LEU A 134 -22.68 1.85 -9.42
C LEU A 134 -21.59 2.08 -8.37
N ALA A 135 -20.64 1.15 -8.25
CA ALA A 135 -19.50 1.29 -7.34
C ALA A 135 -18.63 2.51 -7.70
N PHE A 136 -18.34 2.71 -8.99
CA PHE A 136 -17.60 3.88 -9.46
C PHE A 136 -18.35 5.18 -9.20
N ASP A 137 -19.64 5.25 -9.48
CA ASP A 137 -20.46 6.44 -9.25
C ASP A 137 -20.52 6.79 -7.74
N THR A 138 -20.69 5.79 -6.89
CA THR A 138 -20.66 5.93 -5.42
C THR A 138 -19.31 6.45 -4.91
N PHE A 139 -18.21 5.93 -5.45
CA PHE A 139 -16.88 6.38 -5.06
C PHE A 139 -16.61 7.82 -5.48
N LEU A 140 -16.93 8.17 -6.73
CA LEU A 140 -16.64 9.49 -7.28
C LEU A 140 -17.53 10.59 -6.69
N SER A 141 -18.79 10.26 -6.33
CA SER A 141 -19.68 11.19 -5.62
C SER A 141 -19.24 11.48 -4.18
N THR A 142 -18.58 10.54 -3.52
CA THR A 142 -18.15 10.68 -2.11
C THR A 142 -16.72 11.16 -1.96
N GLN A 143 -15.85 10.86 -2.93
CA GLN A 143 -14.43 11.17 -2.92
C GLN A 143 -14.07 12.14 -4.05
N SER A 144 -14.46 13.40 -3.91
CA SER A 144 -14.24 14.42 -4.95
C SER A 144 -12.77 14.64 -5.33
N GLN A 145 -11.84 14.27 -4.45
CA GLN A 145 -10.41 14.29 -4.72
C GLN A 145 -9.99 13.25 -5.77
N ALA A 146 -10.70 12.12 -5.90
CA ALA A 146 -10.34 11.06 -6.84
C ALA A 146 -10.34 11.61 -8.27
N ILE A 147 -11.35 12.40 -8.62
CA ILE A 147 -11.55 13.01 -9.94
C ILE A 147 -10.35 13.86 -10.39
N LYS A 148 -9.59 14.41 -9.43
CA LYS A 148 -8.46 15.31 -9.67
C LYS A 148 -7.11 14.60 -9.64
N THR A 149 -7.08 13.27 -9.58
CA THR A 149 -5.84 12.50 -9.57
C THR A 149 -5.14 12.60 -10.92
N ASP A 150 -3.81 12.70 -10.87
CA ASP A 150 -2.92 12.86 -12.02
C ASP A 150 -2.76 11.53 -12.78
N VAL A 151 -2.84 10.41 -12.06
CA VAL A 151 -2.56 9.07 -12.56
C VAL A 151 -3.57 8.05 -12.04
N LEU A 152 -3.95 7.10 -12.90
CA LEU A 152 -4.70 5.90 -12.55
C LEU A 152 -3.76 4.70 -12.55
N LEU A 153 -3.57 4.08 -11.39
CA LEU A 153 -2.74 2.90 -11.23
C LEU A 153 -3.63 1.69 -10.94
N GLY A 154 -3.50 0.62 -11.71
CA GLY A 154 -4.20 -0.63 -11.45
C GLY A 154 -3.23 -1.80 -11.37
N ASP A 155 -3.60 -2.82 -10.61
CA ASP A 155 -2.79 -4.03 -10.45
C ASP A 155 -2.81 -4.96 -11.66
N GLY A 156 -3.82 -4.85 -12.53
CA GLY A 156 -3.99 -5.74 -13.67
C GLY A 156 -4.73 -5.11 -14.85
N THR A 157 -4.48 -5.67 -16.03
CA THR A 157 -5.09 -5.26 -17.30
C THR A 157 -6.61 -5.42 -17.34
N ALA A 158 -7.18 -6.19 -16.40
CA ALA A 158 -8.62 -6.29 -16.21
C ALA A 158 -9.28 -4.92 -15.96
N TRP A 159 -8.59 -4.02 -15.27
CA TRP A 159 -9.06 -2.63 -15.06
C TRP A 159 -9.15 -1.85 -16.37
N GLY A 160 -8.21 -2.07 -17.29
CA GLY A 160 -8.25 -1.46 -18.63
C GLY A 160 -9.51 -1.83 -19.41
N LYS A 161 -10.07 -3.04 -19.22
CA LYS A 161 -11.31 -3.48 -19.89
C LYS A 161 -12.55 -2.76 -19.38
N VAL A 162 -12.53 -2.30 -18.13
CA VAL A 162 -13.65 -1.58 -17.49
C VAL A 162 -13.40 -0.07 -17.39
N PHE A 163 -12.29 0.41 -17.95
CA PHE A 163 -11.90 1.82 -17.91
C PHE A 163 -12.93 2.73 -18.58
N SER A 164 -13.56 2.29 -19.68
CA SER A 164 -14.64 3.07 -20.30
C SER A 164 -15.83 3.29 -19.38
N THR A 165 -16.15 2.32 -18.51
CA THR A 165 -17.20 2.43 -17.50
C THR A 165 -16.79 3.43 -16.42
N LEU A 166 -15.54 3.35 -15.94
CA LEU A 166 -14.99 4.31 -14.98
C LEU A 166 -15.04 5.75 -15.54
N LEU A 167 -14.63 5.94 -16.81
CA LEU A 167 -14.72 7.24 -17.50
C LEU A 167 -16.17 7.72 -17.65
N GLY A 168 -17.10 6.79 -17.91
CA GLY A 168 -18.54 7.08 -17.96
C GLY A 168 -19.02 7.71 -16.66
N SER A 169 -18.73 7.07 -15.51
CA SER A 169 -19.08 7.61 -14.19
C SER A 169 -18.33 8.91 -13.89
N ALA A 170 -17.04 9.02 -14.25
CA ALA A 170 -16.23 10.21 -14.03
C ALA A 170 -16.79 11.47 -14.69
N LYS A 171 -17.37 11.34 -15.89
CA LYS A 171 -17.98 12.47 -16.61
C LYS A 171 -19.12 13.13 -15.84
N ASN A 172 -19.85 12.37 -15.01
CA ASN A 172 -20.93 12.92 -14.18
C ASN A 172 -20.39 13.92 -13.14
N TYR A 173 -19.10 13.88 -12.85
CA TYR A 173 -18.45 14.68 -11.80
C TYR A 173 -17.27 15.49 -12.35
N GLU A 174 -17.28 15.85 -13.64
CA GLU A 174 -16.23 16.66 -14.29
C GLU A 174 -14.84 15.98 -14.36
N GLY A 175 -14.79 14.65 -14.25
CA GLY A 175 -13.57 13.85 -14.42
C GLY A 175 -13.21 13.60 -15.88
N HIS A 176 -11.93 13.77 -16.21
CA HIS A 176 -11.44 13.73 -17.59
C HIS A 176 -10.13 12.95 -17.74
N TRP A 177 -10.00 11.79 -17.08
CA TRP A 177 -8.83 10.93 -17.26
C TRP A 177 -8.63 10.55 -18.74
N LYS A 178 -7.38 10.58 -19.17
CA LYS A 178 -6.94 10.14 -20.49
C LYS A 178 -6.33 8.74 -20.40
N PRO A 179 -6.39 7.94 -21.47
CA PRO A 179 -5.74 6.64 -21.50
C PRO A 179 -4.24 6.68 -21.15
N GLN A 180 -3.54 7.78 -21.48
CA GLN A 180 -2.12 7.97 -21.17
C GLN A 180 -1.82 8.14 -19.68
N GLN A 181 -2.84 8.42 -18.86
CA GLN A 181 -2.72 8.50 -17.40
C GLN A 181 -2.94 7.14 -16.72
N CYS A 182 -3.23 6.09 -17.49
CA CYS A 182 -3.54 4.77 -16.97
C CYS A 182 -2.30 3.87 -17.05
N HIS A 183 -1.92 3.27 -15.93
CA HIS A 183 -0.81 2.32 -15.88
C HIS A 183 -1.23 1.06 -15.13
N TRP A 184 -0.96 -0.09 -15.73
CA TRP A 184 -1.29 -1.40 -15.18
C TRP A 184 -0.02 -2.11 -14.76
N LEU A 185 0.14 -2.40 -13.47
CA LEU A 185 1.34 -3.04 -12.92
C LEU A 185 1.66 -4.35 -13.65
N GLU A 186 0.63 -5.11 -14.07
CA GLU A 186 0.78 -6.34 -14.84
C GLU A 186 1.61 -6.21 -16.11
N GLU A 187 1.59 -5.05 -16.77
CA GLU A 187 2.36 -4.81 -18.00
C GLU A 187 3.86 -4.61 -17.73
N TYR A 188 4.24 -4.24 -16.51
CA TYR A 188 5.62 -3.92 -16.13
C TYR A 188 6.26 -5.00 -15.24
N ALA A 189 5.48 -5.56 -14.31
CA ALA A 189 5.97 -6.45 -13.25
C ALA A 189 5.32 -7.84 -13.27
N GLY A 190 4.37 -8.08 -14.18
CA GLY A 190 3.66 -9.35 -14.30
C GLY A 190 2.46 -9.47 -13.36
N ARG A 191 1.85 -10.66 -13.34
CA ARG A 191 0.50 -10.86 -12.78
C ARG A 191 0.45 -10.62 -11.29
N SER A 192 -0.54 -9.85 -10.87
CA SER A 192 -0.80 -9.57 -9.46
C SER A 192 -1.32 -10.80 -8.69
N GLY A 193 -0.88 -10.92 -7.44
CA GLY A 193 -1.19 -12.04 -6.56
C GLY A 193 -2.11 -11.66 -5.39
N PRO A 194 -2.24 -12.53 -4.36
CA PRO A 194 -3.18 -12.35 -3.27
C PRO A 194 -2.94 -11.10 -2.42
N PHE A 195 -1.73 -10.54 -2.42
CA PHE A 195 -1.40 -9.34 -1.66
C PHE A 195 -1.40 -8.07 -2.51
N SER A 196 -1.99 -8.15 -3.71
CA SER A 196 -2.08 -7.05 -4.68
C SER A 196 -2.42 -5.68 -4.05
N PRO A 197 -3.44 -5.52 -3.18
CA PRO A 197 -3.76 -4.20 -2.61
C PRO A 197 -2.61 -3.58 -1.81
N TRP A 198 -1.85 -4.39 -1.08
CA TRP A 198 -0.70 -3.90 -0.29
C TRP A 198 0.52 -3.63 -1.18
N ILE A 199 0.75 -4.46 -2.20
CA ILE A 199 1.79 -4.22 -3.21
C ILE A 199 1.47 -2.91 -3.97
N MET A 200 0.22 -2.73 -4.39
CA MET A 200 -0.23 -1.51 -5.04
C MET A 200 -0.12 -0.29 -4.13
N ALA A 201 -0.37 -0.42 -2.83
CA ALA A 201 -0.18 0.68 -1.89
C ALA A 201 1.29 1.13 -1.84
N ALA A 202 2.25 0.21 -1.88
CA ALA A 202 3.67 0.54 -1.97
C ALA A 202 4.02 1.20 -3.30
N VAL A 203 3.63 0.59 -4.43
CA VAL A 203 3.88 1.13 -5.78
C VAL A 203 3.26 2.52 -5.96
N ALA A 204 2.02 2.70 -5.50
CA ALA A 204 1.32 3.98 -5.56
C ALA A 204 2.03 5.02 -4.69
N SER A 205 2.47 4.65 -3.48
CA SER A 205 3.21 5.56 -2.59
C SER A 205 4.52 6.06 -3.20
N ASP A 206 5.26 5.19 -3.90
CA ASP A 206 6.47 5.59 -4.61
C ASP A 206 6.15 6.42 -5.85
N THR A 207 5.03 6.12 -6.53
CA THR A 207 4.62 6.83 -7.74
C THR A 207 4.16 8.25 -7.44
N VAL A 208 3.41 8.47 -6.36
CA VAL A 208 2.92 9.83 -6.03
C VAL A 208 4.04 10.82 -5.76
N ALA A 209 5.21 10.34 -5.30
CA ALA A 209 6.40 11.17 -5.13
C ALA A 209 6.97 11.69 -6.46
N LEU A 210 6.67 11.01 -7.59
CA LEU A 210 7.16 11.35 -8.91
C LEU A 210 6.12 12.04 -9.80
N THR A 211 4.84 11.69 -9.65
CA THR A 211 3.80 12.07 -10.62
C THR A 211 2.68 12.94 -10.04
N GLY A 212 2.53 13.01 -8.72
CA GLY A 212 1.37 13.61 -8.07
C GLY A 212 0.31 12.57 -7.65
N ASN A 213 -0.88 13.03 -7.26
CA ASN A 213 -1.88 12.19 -6.61
C ASN A 213 -2.40 11.10 -7.56
N CYS A 214 -2.64 9.89 -7.06
CA CYS A 214 -3.11 8.79 -7.89
C CYS A 214 -4.37 8.11 -7.35
N LEU A 215 -5.21 7.63 -8.27
CA LEU A 215 -6.26 6.67 -7.98
C LEU A 215 -5.72 5.26 -8.19
N MET A 216 -5.64 4.51 -7.10
CA MET A 216 -5.17 3.12 -7.03
C MET A 216 -6.35 2.16 -7.12
N LEU A 217 -6.27 1.20 -8.03
CA LEU A 217 -7.20 0.10 -8.24
C LEU A 217 -6.49 -1.23 -7.97
N SER A 218 -7.09 -2.11 -7.18
CA SER A 218 -6.50 -3.42 -6.89
C SER A 218 -7.57 -4.51 -6.73
N ASP A 219 -7.21 -5.74 -7.06
CA ASP A 219 -8.06 -6.93 -6.98
C ASP A 219 -7.23 -8.07 -6.35
N ASN A 220 -7.65 -8.54 -5.16
CA ASN A 220 -7.01 -9.67 -4.49
C ASN A 220 -7.72 -11.02 -4.78
N LYS A 221 -8.53 -11.09 -5.84
CA LYS A 221 -9.42 -12.19 -6.24
C LYS A 221 -10.59 -12.46 -5.30
N LYS A 222 -10.59 -11.88 -4.10
CA LYS A 222 -11.72 -11.96 -3.14
C LYS A 222 -12.55 -10.69 -3.15
N GLN A 223 -11.90 -9.54 -3.22
CA GLN A 223 -12.49 -8.21 -3.20
C GLN A 223 -11.63 -7.27 -4.05
N ARG A 224 -12.27 -6.24 -4.59
CA ARG A 224 -11.59 -5.14 -5.27
C ARG A 224 -11.54 -3.94 -4.35
N PHE A 225 -10.55 -3.08 -4.54
CA PHE A 225 -10.40 -1.86 -3.78
C PHE A 225 -10.10 -0.69 -4.69
N MET A 226 -10.72 0.44 -4.36
CA MET A 226 -10.35 1.75 -4.86
C MET A 226 -9.77 2.57 -3.73
N ASN A 227 -8.67 3.25 -3.97
CA ASN A 227 -8.02 4.09 -2.98
C ASN A 227 -7.39 5.31 -3.64
N ILE A 228 -7.41 6.44 -2.95
CA ILE A 228 -6.66 7.61 -3.37
C ILE A 228 -5.37 7.63 -2.55
N VAL A 229 -4.25 7.78 -3.25
CA VAL A 229 -2.96 8.04 -2.63
C VAL A 229 -2.57 9.46 -3.01
N THR A 230 -2.23 10.26 -2.01
CA THR A 230 -1.79 11.65 -2.22
C THR A 230 -0.34 11.83 -1.80
N THR A 231 0.31 12.88 -2.27
CA THR A 231 1.59 13.31 -1.72
C THR A 231 1.46 13.58 -0.21
N GLY A 232 2.45 13.14 0.55
CA GLY A 232 2.56 13.40 1.98
C GLY A 232 3.21 14.75 2.29
N GLU A 233 3.45 15.00 3.57
CA GLU A 233 4.22 16.16 4.04
C GLU A 233 5.68 15.78 4.25
N GLN A 234 6.55 16.57 3.64
CA GLN A 234 7.99 16.55 3.87
C GLN A 234 8.35 17.80 4.67
N ALA A 235 9.13 17.67 5.74
CA ALA A 235 9.78 18.80 6.36
C ALA A 235 10.68 19.47 5.31
N ASN A 236 10.34 20.68 4.89
CA ASN A 236 11.15 21.46 3.97
C ASN A 236 12.61 21.51 4.44
N GLY A 237 13.52 20.84 3.72
CA GLY A 237 14.92 20.78 4.10
C GLY A 237 15.84 20.13 3.06
N LYS A 238 16.06 20.81 1.92
CA LYS A 238 17.38 21.10 1.30
C LYS A 238 17.22 21.59 -0.16
N GLY A 239 17.15 22.91 -0.30
CA GLY A 239 17.96 23.62 -1.29
C GLY A 239 19.17 24.21 -0.58
#